data_AF-A0A2P5MM05-F1
#
_entry.id   AF-A0A2P5MM05-F1
#
_cell.length_a   1.000
_cell.length_b   1.000
_cell.length_c   1.000
_cell.angle_alpha   90.00
_cell.angle_beta   90.00
_cell.angle_gamma   90.00
#
_symmetry.space_group_name_H-M   'P 1'
#
loop_
_entity.id
_entity.type
_entity.pdbx_description
1 polymer ?
#
loop_
_entity_poly.entity_id
_entity_poly.type
_entity_poly.pdbx_seq_one_letter_code
_entity_poly.pdbx_strand_id
1 'polypeptide(L)'
;GLPLALASGQAGVGISQVQAARGLLIHRVVFSEGLVQNYTIIAPTEWNFHPHGVVAESLINLCAHSPAELKAQADLLIHVIDPCIKYQLRLLDQPTAKVFQHA
;
A
#
# COMPACT_ATOMS: atom_id res chain seq x y z
N GLY A 1 24.53 12.95 8.09
CA GLY A 1 23.61 14.00 8.56
C GLY A 1 23.56 13.93 10.07
N LEU A 2 23.71 15.07 10.74
CA LEU A 2 23.69 15.15 12.22
C LEU A 2 22.36 14.61 12.76
N PRO A 3 22.34 13.90 13.90
CA PRO A 3 21.08 13.56 14.56
C PRO A 3 20.47 14.84 15.12
N LEU A 4 19.25 15.16 14.71
CA LEU A 4 18.43 16.16 15.40
C LEU A 4 18.13 15.61 16.79
N ALA A 5 18.92 16.01 17.79
CA ALA A 5 18.57 15.81 19.19
C ALA A 5 17.36 16.70 19.47
N LEU A 6 16.16 16.13 19.38
CA LEU A 6 14.94 16.78 19.83
C LEU A 6 15.06 16.98 21.34
N ALA A 7 15.03 18.24 21.78
CA ALA A 7 14.97 18.55 23.20
C ALA A 7 13.79 17.81 23.82
N SER A 8 14.07 17.03 24.87
CA SER A 8 13.07 16.28 25.62
C SER A 8 11.96 17.23 26.09
N GLY A 9 10.76 17.07 25.51
CA GLY A 9 9.55 17.84 25.85
C GLY A 9 8.94 18.68 24.73
N GLN A 10 9.62 18.92 23.60
CA GLN A 10 9.00 19.63 22.47
C GLN A 10 8.01 18.74 21.71
N ALA A 11 6.98 19.34 21.12
CA ALA A 11 6.10 18.67 20.17
C ALA A 11 6.70 18.75 18.76
N GLY A 12 6.47 17.74 17.93
CA GLY A 12 6.88 17.81 16.53
C GLY A 12 6.42 16.64 15.67
N VAL A 13 6.77 16.72 14.39
CA VAL A 13 6.43 15.73 13.37
C VAL A 13 7.71 15.24 12.68
N GLY A 14 7.90 13.92 12.61
CA GLY A 14 8.97 13.28 11.86
C GLY A 14 8.42 12.47 10.69
N ILE A 15 9.09 12.55 9.54
CA ILE A 15 8.82 11.70 8.38
C ILE A 15 10.12 10.97 8.01
N SER A 16 10.04 9.65 7.83
CA SER A 16 11.14 8.82 7.34
C SER A 16 10.69 8.06 6.10
N GLN A 17 11.59 7.94 5.13
CA GLN A 17 11.36 7.28 3.85
C GLN A 17 12.52 6.32 3.58
N VAL A 18 12.21 5.04 3.37
CA VAL A 18 13.20 3.99 3.15
C VAL A 18 12.79 3.14 1.97
N GLN A 19 13.75 2.80 1.10
CA GLN A 19 13.53 1.82 0.05
C GLN A 19 13.53 0.41 0.66
N ALA A 20 12.37 -0.26 0.64
CA ALA A 20 12.22 -1.64 1.04
C ALA A 20 12.15 -2.55 -0.21
N ALA A 21 12.19 -3.87 -0.01
CA ALA A 21 12.20 -4.85 -1.11
C ALA A 21 11.01 -4.70 -2.10
N ARG A 22 9.86 -4.22 -1.62
CA ARG A 22 8.59 -4.10 -2.37
C ARG A 22 8.23 -2.67 -2.74
N GLY A 23 9.14 -1.71 -2.53
CA GLY A 23 8.95 -0.28 -2.81
C GLY A 23 9.18 0.62 -1.60
N LEU A 24 8.76 1.88 -1.73
CA LEU A 24 8.96 2.91 -0.71
C LEU A 24 8.11 2.66 0.54
N LEU A 25 8.76 2.60 1.70
CA LEU A 25 8.12 2.53 3.00
C LEU A 25 8.22 3.90 3.68
N ILE A 26 7.08 4.47 4.08
CA ILE A 26 7.00 5.80 4.69
C ILE A 26 6.49 5.67 6.12
N HIS A 27 7.18 6.31 7.06
CA HIS A 27 6.77 6.43 8.45
C HIS A 27 6.53 7.90 8.78
N ARG A 28 5.42 8.21 9.45
CA ARG A 28 5.12 9.51 10.01
C ARG A 28 4.86 9.38 11.50
N VAL A 29 5.52 10.20 12.30
CA VAL A 29 5.39 10.22 13.75
C VAL A 29 5.03 11.62 14.21
N VAL A 30 4.01 11.75 15.05
CA VAL A 30 3.74 12.94 15.84
C VAL A 30 4.16 12.64 17.27
N PHE A 31 5.02 13.47 17.84
CA PHE A 31 5.52 13.32 19.20
C PHE A 31 5.20 14.57 20.02
N SER A 32 4.95 14.40 21.32
CA SER A 32 4.79 15.48 22.29
C SER A 32 5.06 14.94 23.68
N GLU A 33 5.62 15.76 24.58
CA GLU A 33 5.85 15.40 25.99
C GLU A 33 6.65 14.08 26.17
N GLY A 34 7.57 13.80 25.23
CA GLY A 34 8.37 12.57 25.26
C GLY A 34 7.62 11.30 24.84
N LEU A 35 6.38 11.42 24.35
CA LEU A 35 5.54 10.30 23.91
C LEU A 35 5.19 10.41 22.42
N VAL A 36 4.92 9.25 21.80
CA VAL A 36 4.36 9.17 20.45
C VAL A 36 2.86 9.36 20.53
N GLN A 37 2.37 10.48 20.01
CA GLN A 37 0.95 10.82 20.01
C GLN A 37 0.20 10.22 18.81
N ASN A 38 0.90 10.07 17.67
CA ASN A 38 0.34 9.44 16.48
C ASN A 38 1.48 8.79 15.67
N TYR A 39 1.22 7.61 15.12
CA TYR A 39 2.15 6.90 14.24
C TYR A 39 1.39 6.38 13.03
N THR A 40 1.76 6.85 11.84
CA THR A 40 1.17 6.42 10.57
C THR A 40 2.24 5.77 9.71
N ILE A 41 1.92 4.66 9.07
CA ILE A 41 2.79 3.96 8.13
C ILE A 41 2.05 3.90 6.80
N ILE A 42 2.74 4.23 5.71
CA ILE A 42 2.30 3.86 4.37
C ILE A 42 3.22 2.73 3.91
N ALA A 43 2.69 1.51 3.94
CA ALA A 43 3.44 0.33 3.50
C ALA A 43 3.49 0.26 1.98
N PRO A 44 4.54 -0.32 1.37
CA PRO A 44 4.61 -0.47 -0.08
C PRO A 44 3.40 -1.24 -0.65
N THR A 45 2.93 -2.26 0.05
CA THR A 45 1.73 -3.02 -0.34
C THR A 45 0.46 -2.19 -0.24
N GLU A 46 0.34 -1.26 0.71
CA GLU A 46 -0.81 -0.36 0.79
C GLU A 46 -0.88 0.56 -0.42
N TRP A 47 0.25 1.13 -0.83
CA TRP A 47 0.33 1.95 -2.04
C TRP A 47 0.06 1.14 -3.31
N ASN A 48 0.67 -0.04 -3.44
CA ASN A 48 0.53 -0.87 -4.64
C ASN A 48 -0.90 -1.40 -4.85
N PHE A 49 -1.62 -1.70 -3.76
CA PHE A 49 -2.99 -2.24 -3.77
C PHE A 49 -4.06 -1.19 -3.44
N HIS A 50 -3.69 0.10 -3.42
CA HIS A 50 -4.65 1.19 -3.32
C HIS A 50 -5.68 1.09 -4.48
N PRO A 51 -6.93 1.56 -4.31
CA PRO A 51 -7.94 1.56 -5.38
C PRO A 51 -7.52 2.28 -6.67
N HIS A 52 -6.59 3.22 -6.54
CA HIS A 52 -5.94 3.96 -7.63
C HIS A 52 -4.44 3.63 -7.73
N GLY A 53 -4.05 2.46 -7.24
CA GLY A 53 -2.67 1.98 -7.24
C GLY A 53 -2.37 1.09 -8.45
N VAL A 54 -1.09 0.73 -8.60
CA VAL A 54 -0.58 0.00 -9.76
C VAL A 54 -1.31 -1.33 -10.02
N VAL A 55 -1.71 -2.06 -8.98
CA VAL A 55 -2.43 -3.33 -9.16
C VAL A 55 -3.80 -3.07 -9.77
N ALA A 56 -4.55 -2.11 -9.22
CA ALA A 56 -5.89 -1.79 -9.72
C ALA A 56 -5.83 -1.30 -11.17
N GLU A 57 -4.95 -0.35 -11.46
CA GLU A 57 -4.76 0.17 -12.82
C GLU A 57 -4.32 -0.92 -13.79
N SER A 58 -3.41 -1.80 -13.40
CA SER A 58 -2.92 -2.84 -14.31
C SER A 58 -3.96 -3.94 -14.55
N LEU A 59 -4.73 -4.32 -13.53
CA LEU A 59 -5.81 -5.30 -13.66
C LEU A 59 -6.93 -4.81 -14.59
N ILE A 60 -7.29 -3.52 -14.53
CA ILE A 60 -8.31 -2.92 -15.41
C ILE A 60 -7.89 -2.96 -16.89
N ASN A 61 -6.58 -2.95 -17.15
CA ASN A 61 -6.02 -2.93 -18.50
C ASN A 61 -5.64 -4.32 -19.04
N LEU A 62 -5.97 -5.41 -18.33
CA LEU A 62 -5.72 -6.77 -18.84
C LEU A 62 -6.64 -7.11 -20.01
N CYS A 63 -6.05 -7.65 -21.07
CA CYS A 63 -6.75 -8.18 -22.23
C CYS A 63 -6.60 -9.71 -22.27
N ALA A 64 -7.71 -10.43 -22.25
CA ALA A 64 -7.74 -11.89 -22.28
C ALA A 64 -8.89 -12.40 -23.17
N HIS A 65 -8.71 -13.57 -23.76
CA HIS A 65 -9.69 -14.20 -24.65
C HIS A 65 -10.61 -15.19 -23.91
N SER A 66 -10.34 -15.46 -22.63
CA SER A 66 -11.19 -16.31 -21.78
C SER A 66 -11.08 -15.93 -20.30
N PRO A 67 -12.07 -16.31 -19.45
CA PRO A 67 -11.97 -16.11 -17.99
C PRO A 67 -10.79 -16.83 -17.35
N ALA A 68 -10.42 -18.01 -17.87
CA ALA A 68 -9.28 -18.78 -17.37
C ALA A 68 -7.96 -18.05 -17.65
N GLU A 69 -7.82 -17.48 -18.86
CA GLU A 69 -6.67 -16.66 -19.22
C GLU A 69 -6.60 -15.37 -18.39
N LEU A 70 -7.74 -14.68 -18.22
CA LEU A 70 -7.81 -13.48 -17.38
C LEU A 70 -7.36 -13.77 -15.95
N LYS A 71 -7.83 -14.87 -15.36
CA LYS A 71 -7.43 -15.29 -14.01
C LYS A 71 -5.93 -15.55 -13.93
N ALA A 72 -5.37 -16.28 -14.90
CA ALA A 72 -3.95 -16.60 -14.93
C ALA A 72 -3.07 -15.34 -15.08
N GLN A 73 -3.44 -14.42 -15.98
CA GLN A 73 -2.74 -13.15 -16.15
C GLN A 73 -2.82 -12.29 -14.86
N ALA A 74 -4.00 -12.18 -14.26
CA ALA A 74 -4.20 -11.43 -13.03
C ALA A 74 -3.41 -12.02 -11.85
N ASP A 75 -3.35 -13.36 -11.72
CA ASP A 75 -2.51 -14.02 -10.72
C ASP A 75 -1.03 -13.70 -10.92
N LEU A 76 -0.52 -13.82 -12.15
CA LEU A 76 0.87 -13.50 -12.47
C LEU A 76 1.20 -12.04 -12.15
N LEU A 77 0.30 -11.13 -12.51
CA LEU A 77 0.44 -9.71 -12.22
C LEU A 77 0.57 -9.45 -10.73
N ILE A 78 -0.35 -10.00 -9.92
CA ILE A 78 -0.33 -9.84 -8.47
C ILE A 78 0.95 -10.46 -7.88
N HIS A 79 1.39 -11.62 -8.38
CA HIS A 79 2.64 -12.26 -7.94
C HIS A 79 3.88 -11.42 -8.22
N VAL A 80 3.97 -10.75 -9.37
CA VAL A 80 5.10 -9.87 -9.70
C VAL A 80 5.17 -8.65 -8.78
N ILE A 81 4.02 -8.16 -8.30
CA ILE A 81 3.95 -7.05 -7.33
C ILE A 81 4.31 -7.52 -5.90
N ASP A 82 4.27 -8.83 -5.63
CA ASP A 82 4.69 -9.44 -4.37
C ASP A 82 4.01 -8.84 -3.12
N PRO A 83 2.68 -9.01 -2.94
CA PRO A 83 2.01 -8.59 -1.72
C PRO A 83 2.55 -9.36 -0.51
N CYS A 84 2.92 -8.64 0.55
CA CYS A 84 3.38 -9.27 1.79
C CYS A 84 2.25 -9.59 2.79
N ILE A 85 1.01 -9.63 2.32
CA ILE A 85 -0.18 -9.96 3.09
C ILE A 85 -0.96 -11.03 2.35
N LYS A 86 -1.80 -11.76 3.07
CA LYS A 86 -2.71 -12.73 2.44
C LYS A 86 -3.72 -11.99 1.57
N TYR A 87 -3.99 -12.53 0.38
CA TYR A 87 -4.99 -12.00 -0.54
C TYR A 87 -5.81 -13.14 -1.17
N GLN A 88 -6.95 -12.78 -1.75
CA GLN A 88 -7.77 -13.68 -2.56
C GLN A 88 -8.21 -12.95 -3.83
N LEU A 89 -7.90 -13.53 -4.99
CA LEU A 89 -8.41 -13.05 -6.27
C LEU A 89 -9.67 -13.82 -6.66
N ARG A 90 -10.76 -13.10 -6.93
CA ARG A 90 -12.03 -13.67 -7.43
C ARG A 90 -12.44 -12.93 -8.71
N LEU A 91 -12.77 -13.70 -9.74
CA LEU A 91 -13.48 -13.17 -10.90
C LEU A 91 -14.98 -13.24 -10.60
N LEU A 92 -15.71 -12.19 -10.91
CA LEU A 92 -17.14 -12.07 -10.68
C LEU A 92 -17.84 -11.89 -12.03
N ASP A 93 -18.91 -12.63 -12.27
CA ASP A 93 -19.69 -12.56 -13.53
C ASP A 93 -20.57 -11.30 -13.61
N GLN A 94 -20.70 -10.57 -12.50
CA GLN A 94 -21.49 -9.35 -12.35
C GLN A 94 -20.67 -8.29 -11.61
N PRO A 95 -20.69 -7.01 -12.01
CA PRO A 95 -20.01 -5.95 -11.29
C PRO A 95 -20.65 -5.74 -9.92
N THR A 96 -19.87 -5.90 -8.84
CA THR A 96 -20.34 -5.57 -7.49
C THR A 96 -20.33 -4.06 -7.32
N ALA A 97 -21.52 -3.46 -7.23
CA ALA A 97 -21.67 -2.12 -6.70
C ALA A 97 -21.11 -2.11 -5.27
N LYS A 98 -20.07 -1.29 -5.04
CA LYS A 98 -19.30 -1.07 -3.80
C LYS A 98 -17.99 -1.84 -3.68
N VAL A 99 -16.96 -1.26 -4.28
CA VAL A 99 -15.59 -1.25 -3.75
C VAL A 99 -15.20 0.21 -4.03
N PHE A 100 -15.09 1.18 -3.12
CA PHE A 100 -14.48 1.25 -1.80
C PHE A 100 -15.17 2.40 -1.03
N GLN A 101 -15.62 2.18 0.21
CA GLN A 101 -15.97 3.26 1.13
C GLN A 101 -15.06 3.12 2.35
N HIS A 102 -13.93 3.82 2.32
CA HIS A 102 -13.21 4.45 3.44
C HIS A 102 -11.79 4.76 2.96
N ALA A 103 -11.46 6.05 3.00
CA ALA A 103 -10.12 6.58 3.19
C ALA A 103 -10.15 7.37 4.50
#